data_AF-A0A1D9Q3P7-F1
#
_entry.id   AF-A0A1D9Q3P7-F1
#
_cell.length_a   1.000
_cell.length_b   1.000
_cell.length_c   1.000
_cell.angle_alpha   90.00
_cell.angle_beta   90.00
_cell.angle_gamma   90.00
#
_symmetry.space_group_name_H-M   'P 1'
#
loop_
_entity.id
_entity.type
_entity.pdbx_description
1 polymer ?
#
loop_
_entity_poly.entity_id
_entity_poly.type
_entity_poly.pdbx_seq_one_letter_code
_entity_poly.pdbx_strand_id
1 'polypeptide(L)'
;MDIRICTLTPPSLPSSYMPDWVSQTPYNTIEALSQAFLVQSIIARYYSSSFIPIFKVIDPLIKGVEYLASTVTILAFENHDLRLANIGLSKRRHAKKTQLRLGEALIIQEINDIISQKEVDVQIKHDR
;
A
#
# COMPACT_ATOMS: atom_id res chain seq x y z
N MET A 1 -64.68 -6.56 -30.08
CA MET A 1 -64.07 -7.53 -29.13
C MET A 1 -62.79 -6.88 -28.62
N ASP A 2 -62.82 -6.30 -27.42
CA ASP A 2 -61.65 -5.68 -26.80
C ASP A 2 -60.86 -6.74 -26.03
N ILE A 3 -59.67 -7.09 -26.54
CA ILE A 3 -58.76 -8.01 -25.88
C ILE A 3 -57.80 -7.16 -25.04
N ARG A 4 -57.98 -7.16 -23.72
CA ARG A 4 -57.05 -6.51 -22.78
C ARG A 4 -55.95 -7.51 -22.45
N ILE A 5 -54.74 -7.23 -22.92
CA ILE A 5 -53.55 -8.03 -22.58
C ILE A 5 -53.08 -7.57 -21.19
N CYS A 6 -53.44 -8.32 -20.15
CA CYS A 6 -52.89 -8.10 -18.81
C CYS A 6 -51.56 -8.83 -18.70
N THR A 7 -50.47 -8.10 -18.47
CA THR A 7 -49.19 -8.69 -18.09
C THR A 7 -49.29 -9.16 -16.63
N LEU A 8 -49.18 -10.47 -16.40
CA LEU A 8 -49.15 -11.01 -15.03
C LEU A 8 -47.87 -10.54 -14.34
N THR A 9 -48.01 -9.96 -13.15
CA THR A 9 -46.87 -9.64 -12.28
C THR A 9 -46.04 -10.90 -12.07
N PRO A 10 -44.73 -10.89 -12.35
CA PRO A 10 -43.89 -12.06 -12.13
C PRO A 10 -43.92 -12.45 -10.64
N PRO A 11 -43.91 -13.76 -10.32
CA PRO A 11 -43.90 -14.21 -8.94
C PRO A 11 -42.70 -13.61 -8.20
N SER A 12 -42.95 -12.96 -7.07
CA SER A 12 -41.91 -12.41 -6.21
C SER A 12 -41.00 -13.55 -5.75
N LEU A 13 -39.70 -13.47 -6.05
CA LEU A 13 -38.73 -14.42 -5.51
C LEU A 13 -38.77 -14.37 -3.97
N PRO A 14 -38.76 -15.52 -3.27
CA PRO A 14 -38.72 -15.52 -1.82
C PRO A 14 -37.46 -14.81 -1.33
N SER A 15 -37.61 -13.96 -0.30
CA SER A 15 -36.53 -13.16 0.30
C SER A 15 -35.29 -13.97 0.69
N SER A 16 -35.45 -15.29 0.88
CA SER A 16 -34.37 -16.26 1.16
C SER A 16 -33.31 -16.36 0.04
N TYR A 17 -33.65 -16.02 -1.21
CA TYR A 17 -32.74 -16.14 -2.36
C TYR A 17 -32.04 -14.84 -2.77
N MET A 18 -32.36 -13.72 -2.13
CA MET A 18 -31.68 -12.45 -2.37
C MET A 18 -30.72 -12.20 -1.21
N PRO A 19 -29.39 -12.39 -1.39
CA PRO A 19 -28.46 -11.98 -0.35
C PRO A 19 -28.63 -10.49 -0.07
N ASP A 20 -28.56 -10.09 1.20
CA ASP A 20 -28.62 -8.69 1.60
C ASP A 20 -27.64 -7.88 0.76
N TRP A 21 -28.12 -6.79 0.15
CA TRP A 21 -27.27 -5.94 -0.67
C TRP A 21 -26.18 -5.32 0.19
N VAL A 22 -24.91 -5.63 -0.12
CA VAL A 22 -23.75 -5.01 0.51
C VAL A 22 -23.02 -4.17 -0.53
N SER A 23 -22.81 -2.88 -0.24
CA SER A 23 -21.97 -2.02 -1.07
C SER A 23 -20.51 -2.47 -0.97
N GLN A 24 -20.01 -3.14 -2.00
CA GLN A 24 -18.62 -3.60 -2.07
C GLN A 24 -17.80 -2.71 -3.01
N THR A 25 -16.74 -2.10 -2.47
CA THR A 25 -15.80 -1.30 -3.28
C THR A 25 -14.87 -2.25 -4.04
N PRO A 26 -14.62 -2.03 -5.35
CA PRO A 26 -13.67 -2.84 -6.12
C PRO A 26 -12.25 -2.76 -5.54
N TYR A 27 -11.53 -3.87 -5.48
CA TYR A 27 -10.17 -3.90 -4.93
C TYR A 27 -9.09 -3.67 -5.99
N ASN A 28 -9.42 -3.81 -7.26
CA ASN A 28 -8.49 -3.64 -8.39
C ASN A 28 -9.20 -3.08 -9.63
N THR A 29 -8.40 -2.61 -10.60
CA THR A 29 -8.89 -1.96 -11.82
C THR A 29 -9.77 -2.87 -12.67
N ILE A 30 -9.49 -4.18 -12.71
CA ILE A 30 -10.26 -5.16 -13.49
C ILE A 30 -11.67 -5.31 -12.90
N GLU A 31 -11.77 -5.41 -11.58
CA GLU A 31 -13.06 -5.44 -10.87
C GLU A 31 -13.84 -4.14 -11.07
N ALA A 32 -13.18 -2.99 -10.98
CA ALA A 32 -13.81 -1.69 -11.18
C ALA A 32 -14.39 -1.56 -12.60
N LEU A 33 -13.62 -1.96 -13.63
CA LEU A 33 -14.07 -1.98 -15.01
C LEU A 33 -15.23 -2.97 -15.21
N SER A 34 -15.12 -4.18 -14.64
CA SER A 34 -16.16 -5.19 -14.74
C SER A 34 -17.48 -4.73 -14.11
N GLN A 35 -17.42 -4.06 -12.95
CA GLN A 35 -18.61 -3.46 -12.33
C GLN A 35 -19.19 -2.34 -13.18
N ALA A 36 -18.35 -1.45 -13.74
CA ALA A 36 -18.80 -0.38 -14.63
C ALA A 36 -19.50 -0.92 -15.88
N PHE A 37 -18.92 -1.93 -16.55
CA PHE A 37 -19.52 -2.58 -17.71
C PHE A 37 -20.83 -3.30 -17.37
N LEU A 38 -20.88 -3.98 -16.22
CA LEU A 38 -22.09 -4.66 -15.74
C LEU A 38 -23.22 -3.66 -15.54
N VAL A 39 -22.96 -2.55 -14.84
CA VAL A 39 -23.94 -1.47 -14.66
C VAL A 39 -24.39 -0.90 -16.01
N GLN A 40 -23.45 -0.62 -16.92
CA GLN A 40 -23.73 -0.16 -18.28
C GLN A 40 -24.64 -1.11 -19.06
N SER A 41 -24.37 -2.41 -19.01
CA SER A 41 -25.16 -3.42 -19.74
C SER A 41 -26.58 -3.59 -19.18
N ILE A 42 -26.75 -3.57 -17.86
CA ILE A 42 -28.07 -3.65 -17.21
C ILE A 42 -28.92 -2.45 -17.61
N ILE A 43 -28.31 -1.27 -17.56
CA ILE A 43 -28.91 0.00 -17.93
C ILE A 43 -29.34 -0.01 -19.41
N ALA A 44 -28.45 -0.42 -20.32
CA ALA A 44 -28.71 -0.47 -21.76
C ALA A 44 -29.86 -1.42 -22.10
N ARG A 45 -29.99 -2.53 -21.36
CA ARG A 45 -31.04 -3.53 -21.56
C ARG A 45 -32.44 -3.05 -21.13
N TYR A 46 -32.52 -2.13 -20.16
CA TYR A 46 -33.80 -1.73 -19.56
C TYR A 46 -34.44 -0.49 -20.21
N TYR A 47 -33.65 0.38 -20.85
CA TYR A 47 -34.16 1.64 -21.44
C TYR A 47 -33.76 1.77 -22.91
N SER A 48 -34.67 1.41 -23.82
CA SER A 48 -34.39 1.27 -25.25
C SER A 48 -34.42 2.57 -26.09
N SER A 49 -34.48 3.80 -25.53
CA SER A 49 -34.51 5.00 -26.41
C SER A 49 -34.04 6.36 -25.90
N SER A 50 -33.53 6.54 -24.67
CA SER A 50 -32.93 7.84 -24.32
C SER A 50 -31.92 7.71 -23.20
N PHE A 51 -30.65 7.46 -23.56
CA PHE A 51 -29.59 7.19 -22.57
C PHE A 51 -28.29 7.98 -22.78
N ILE A 52 -28.34 9.07 -23.55
CA ILE A 52 -27.18 9.95 -23.76
C ILE A 52 -26.66 10.60 -22.44
N PRO A 53 -27.49 10.90 -21.40
CA PRO A 53 -26.99 11.57 -20.20
C PRO A 53 -26.12 10.70 -19.27
N ILE A 54 -26.49 9.44 -19.01
CA ILE A 54 -25.82 8.62 -17.98
C ILE A 54 -24.51 8.00 -18.48
N PHE A 55 -24.42 7.58 -19.75
CA PHE A 55 -23.14 7.08 -20.29
C PHE A 55 -22.05 8.15 -20.23
N LYS A 56 -22.42 9.41 -20.45
CA LYS A 56 -21.51 10.55 -20.31
C LYS A 56 -21.00 10.76 -18.88
N VAL A 57 -21.70 10.26 -17.86
CA VAL A 57 -21.27 10.33 -16.45
C VAL A 57 -20.25 9.23 -16.10
N ILE A 58 -20.21 8.13 -16.87
CA ILE A 58 -19.32 7.00 -16.59
C ILE A 58 -17.92 7.26 -17.17
N ASP A 59 -17.78 7.96 -18.30
CA ASP A 59 -16.47 8.22 -18.91
C ASP A 59 -15.47 8.95 -17.97
N PRO A 60 -15.86 10.00 -17.22
CA PRO A 60 -14.97 10.63 -16.24
C PRO A 60 -14.58 9.68 -15.10
N LEU A 61 -15.47 8.76 -14.71
CA LEU A 61 -15.19 7.77 -13.68
C LEU A 61 -14.14 6.77 -14.17
N ILE A 62 -14.29 6.25 -15.39
CA ILE A 62 -13.30 5.33 -16.00
C ILE A 62 -11.93 6.01 -16.06
N LYS A 63 -11.86 7.24 -16.58
CA LYS A 63 -10.60 8.01 -16.64
C LYS A 63 -10.01 8.27 -15.25
N GLY A 64 -10.85 8.55 -14.26
CA GLY A 64 -10.42 8.74 -12.88
C GLY A 64 -9.81 7.46 -12.29
N VAL A 65 -10.43 6.31 -12.54
CA VAL A 65 -9.93 5.00 -12.10
C VAL A 65 -8.61 4.65 -12.80
N GLU A 66 -8.50 4.88 -14.11
CA GLU A 66 -7.25 4.66 -14.86
C GLU A 66 -6.10 5.54 -14.34
N TYR A 67 -6.38 6.82 -14.10
CA TYR A 67 -5.41 7.76 -13.53
C TYR A 67 -4.96 7.34 -12.13
N LEU A 68 -5.91 6.96 -11.27
CA LEU A 68 -5.60 6.48 -9.92
C LEU A 68 -4.79 5.20 -9.95
N ALA A 69 -5.12 4.24 -10.83
CA ALA A 69 -4.36 3.01 -10.98
C ALA A 69 -2.90 3.29 -11.36
N SER A 70 -2.69 4.14 -12.37
CA SER A 70 -1.34 4.57 -12.78
C SER A 70 -0.58 5.25 -11.64
N THR A 71 -1.24 6.16 -10.92
CA THR A 71 -0.64 6.89 -9.79
C THR A 71 -0.25 5.94 -8.65
N VAL A 72 -1.12 4.99 -8.31
CA VAL A 72 -0.86 3.98 -7.27
C VAL A 72 0.31 3.09 -7.66
N THR A 73 0.43 2.70 -8.93
CA THR A 73 1.57 1.92 -9.42
C THR A 73 2.88 2.70 -9.27
N ILE A 74 2.91 3.98 -9.66
CA ILE A 74 4.10 4.84 -9.50
C ILE A 74 4.47 4.99 -8.02
N LEU A 75 3.50 5.32 -7.18
CA LEU A 75 3.71 5.48 -5.74
C LEU A 75 4.22 4.19 -5.08
N ALA A 76 3.71 3.02 -5.49
CA ALA A 76 4.17 1.74 -4.97
C ALA A 76 5.64 1.47 -5.34
N PHE A 77 6.03 1.79 -6.58
CA PHE A 77 7.40 1.68 -7.05
C PHE A 77 8.34 2.64 -6.29
N GLU A 78 7.99 3.92 -6.19
CA GLU A 78 8.79 4.90 -5.45
C GLU A 78 8.91 4.55 -3.96
N ASN A 79 7.83 4.06 -3.34
CA ASN A 79 7.87 3.62 -1.94
C ASN A 79 8.82 2.43 -1.76
N HIS A 80 8.84 1.49 -2.71
CA HIS A 80 9.76 0.37 -2.70
C HIS A 80 11.22 0.82 -2.77
N ASP A 81 11.55 1.70 -3.71
CA ASP A 81 12.89 2.26 -3.87
C ASP A 81 13.34 3.04 -2.63
N LEU A 82 12.47 3.86 -2.05
CA LEU A 82 12.73 4.58 -0.81
C LEU A 82 13.02 3.62 0.36
N ARG A 83 12.27 2.52 0.47
CA ARG A 83 12.53 1.49 1.50
C ARG A 83 13.90 0.84 1.31
N LEU A 84 14.26 0.47 0.08
CA LEU A 84 15.57 -0.11 -0.21
C LEU A 84 16.71 0.86 0.13
N ALA A 85 16.58 2.13 -0.28
CA ALA A 85 17.55 3.17 0.03
C ALA A 85 17.68 3.38 1.54
N ASN A 86 16.57 3.39 2.28
CA ASN A 86 16.58 3.57 3.73
C ASN A 86 17.21 2.37 4.45
N ILE A 87 16.97 1.14 3.99
CA ILE A 87 17.66 -0.05 4.50
C ILE A 87 19.18 0.09 4.30
N GLY A 88 19.63 0.51 3.11
CA GLY A 88 21.04 0.75 2.82
C GLY A 88 21.67 1.82 3.72
N LEU A 89 20.99 2.97 3.87
CA LEU A 89 21.41 4.05 4.75
C LEU A 89 21.45 3.64 6.21
N SER A 90 20.45 2.89 6.68
CA SER A 90 20.39 2.36 8.04
C SER A 90 21.57 1.43 8.31
N LYS A 91 21.83 0.46 7.43
CA LYS A 91 23.01 -0.43 7.53
C LYS A 91 24.31 0.36 7.61
N ARG A 92 24.50 1.36 6.75
CA ARG A 92 25.68 2.23 6.75
C ARG A 92 25.83 3.00 8.07
N ARG A 93 24.75 3.59 8.59
CA ARG A 93 24.74 4.30 9.87
C ARG A 93 25.08 3.37 11.03
N HIS A 94 24.52 2.17 11.04
CA HIS A 94 24.83 1.15 12.04
C HIS A 94 26.31 0.73 11.99
N ALA A 95 26.85 0.43 10.81
CA ALA A 95 28.26 0.09 10.65
C ALA A 95 29.17 1.21 11.16
N LYS A 96 28.91 2.47 10.78
CA LYS A 96 29.69 3.63 11.26
C LYS A 96 29.59 3.79 12.77
N LYS A 97 28.40 3.63 13.36
CA LYS A 97 28.21 3.70 14.81
C LYS A 97 28.97 2.62 15.55
N THR A 98 28.96 1.38 15.03
CA THR A 98 29.73 0.27 15.62
C THR A 98 31.24 0.52 15.53
N GLN A 99 31.73 1.00 14.38
CA GLN A 99 33.15 1.34 14.21
C GLN A 99 33.60 2.43 15.19
N LEU A 100 32.81 3.49 15.38
CA LEU A 100 33.12 4.54 16.35
C LEU A 100 33.20 4.00 17.77
N ARG A 101 32.23 3.18 18.18
CA ARG A 101 32.23 2.56 19.52
C ARG A 101 33.42 1.63 19.75
N LEU A 102 33.80 0.85 18.75
CA LEU A 102 34.98 -0.01 18.82
C LEU A 102 36.26 0.82 18.92
N GLY A 103 36.37 1.89 18.11
CA GLY A 103 37.51 2.81 18.18
C GLY A 103 37.62 3.50 19.54
N GLU A 104 36.51 3.99 20.09
CA GLU A 104 36.46 4.57 21.44
C GLU A 104 36.89 3.56 22.51
N ALA A 105 36.40 2.33 22.45
CA ALA A 105 36.78 1.28 23.40
C ALA A 105 38.28 0.93 23.33
N LEU A 106 38.86 0.87 22.12
CA LEU A 106 40.29 0.64 21.92
C LEU A 106 41.14 1.75 22.53
N ILE A 107 40.75 3.02 22.33
CA ILE A 107 41.46 4.18 22.91
C ILE A 107 41.39 4.13 24.44
N ILE A 108 40.24 3.81 25.02
CA ILE A 108 40.09 3.70 26.48
C ILE A 108 40.98 2.58 27.03
N GLN A 109 41.04 1.43 26.35
CA GLN A 109 41.91 0.33 26.75
C GLN A 109 43.38 0.73 26.70
N GLU A 110 43.82 1.35 25.61
CA GLU A 110 45.21 1.79 25.43
C GLU A 110 45.63 2.82 26.50
N ILE A 111 44.74 3.75 26.87
CA ILE A 111 44.97 4.69 27.97
C ILE A 111 45.14 3.95 29.30
N ASN A 112 44.27 2.98 29.59
CA ASN A 112 44.35 2.20 30.83
C ASN A 112 45.65 1.39 30.90
N ASP A 113 46.07 0.77 29.80
CA ASP A 113 47.32 0.00 29.73
C ASP A 113 48.54 0.89 30.00
N ILE A 114 48.57 2.11 29.46
CA ILE A 114 49.62 3.11 29.74
C ILE A 114 49.65 3.49 31.23
N ILE A 115 48.49 3.68 31.85
CA ILE A 115 48.39 3.99 33.28
C ILE A 115 48.94 2.83 34.11
N SER A 116 48.53 1.59 33.81
CA SER A 116 49.00 0.40 34.51
C SER A 116 50.51 0.20 34.36
N GLN A 117 51.08 0.40 33.16
CA GLN A 117 52.53 0.31 32.96
C GLN A 117 53.28 1.35 33.80
N LYS A 118 52.77 2.59 33.85
CA LYS A 118 53.40 3.67 34.62
C LYS A 118 53.37 3.39 36.12
N GLU A 119 52.29 2.78 36.62
CA GLU A 119 52.17 2.39 38.03
C GLU A 119 53.17 1.29 38.41
N VAL A 120 53.32 0.28 37.55
CA VAL A 120 54.35 -0.78 37.69
C VAL A 120 55.76 -0.18 37.71
N ASP A 121 56.06 0.74 36.79
CA ASP A 121 57.38 1.39 36.71
C ASP A 121 57.70 2.23 37.96
N VAL A 122 56.68 2.85 38.58
CA VAL A 122 56.82 3.60 39.83
C VAL A 122 57.10 2.65 41.01
N GLN A 123 56.38 1.53 41.10
CA GLN A 123 56.59 0.54 42.16
C GLN A 123 58.01 -0.07 42.10
N ILE A 124 58.48 -0.44 40.90
CA ILE A 124 59.83 -0.98 40.69
C ILE A 124 60.93 0.01 41.12
N LYS A 125 60.69 1.32 40.98
CA LYS A 125 61.63 2.36 41.43
C LYS A 125 61.61 2.57 42.94
N HIS A 126 60.54 2.19 43.63
CA HIS A 126 60.42 2.35 45.07
C HIS A 126 60.98 1.16 45.85
N ASP A 127 60.88 -0.05 45.27
CA ASP A 127 61.39 -1.30 45.86
C ASP A 127 62.90 -1.54 45.60
N ARG A 128 63.61 -0.55 45.03
CA ARG A 128 65.02 -0.62 44.64
C ARG A 128 65.86 0.44 45.36
#